data_AF-A0A093LEE5-F1
#
_entry.id   AF-A0A093LEE5-F1
#
_cell.length_a   1.000
_cell.length_b   1.000
_cell.length_c   1.000
_cell.angle_alpha   90.00
_cell.angle_beta   90.00
_cell.angle_gamma   90.00
#
_symmetry.space_group_name_H-M   'P 1'
#
loop_
_entity.id
_entity.type
_entity.pdbx_description
1 polymer ?
#
loop_
_entity_poly.entity_id
_entity_poly.type
_entity_poly.pdbx_seq_one_letter_code
_entity_poly.pdbx_strand_id
1 'polypeptide(L)'
;TAEEVFEKGKKIIQILLKAGFAIKQSKVKGPAQEIQFLGIKWQDGHRQIPMDVINKITAMSPPTSKKETQAFLGVVGFWRMHIPDYSQVVSPLYQVTRKKNDFKWGPEQQQAFEQIKREIVHAVALGPVRAGQDVRNVLYSAAGENGWGVSEKLCG
;
A
#
# COMPACT_ATOMS: atom_id res chain seq x y z
N THR A 1 -11.05 7.70 -22.45
CA THR A 1 -12.08 6.69 -22.78
C THR A 1 -11.44 5.34 -23.09
N ALA A 2 -12.22 4.25 -23.18
CA ALA A 2 -11.68 2.92 -23.51
C ALA A 2 -10.92 2.90 -24.85
N GLU A 3 -11.38 3.72 -25.81
CA GLU A 3 -10.73 3.93 -27.11
C GLU A 3 -9.35 4.55 -26.99
N GLU A 4 -9.18 5.59 -26.16
CA GLU A 4 -7.87 6.21 -25.92
C GLU A 4 -6.88 5.25 -25.25
N VAL A 5 -7.35 4.42 -24.31
CA VAL A 5 -6.53 3.39 -23.65
C VAL A 5 -6.08 2.35 -24.68
N PHE A 6 -6.97 1.94 -25.57
CA PHE A 6 -6.67 0.98 -26.62
C PHE A 6 -5.65 1.55 -27.62
N GLU A 7 -5.79 2.81 -28.03
CA GLU A 7 -4.84 3.44 -28.96
C GLU A 7 -3.46 3.68 -28.34
N LYS A 8 -3.41 4.06 -27.06
CA LYS A 8 -2.14 4.09 -26.31
C LYS A 8 -1.50 2.70 -26.23
N GLY A 9 -2.32 1.66 -25.99
CA GLY A 9 -1.87 0.26 -25.98
C GLY A 9 -1.24 -0.17 -27.31
N LYS A 10 -1.87 0.17 -28.44
CA LYS A 10 -1.31 -0.11 -29.78
C LYS A 10 0.04 0.57 -29.99
N LYS A 11 0.20 1.83 -29.59
CA LYS A 11 1.49 2.55 -29.69
C LYS A 11 2.58 1.86 -28.88
N ILE A 12 2.28 1.43 -27.65
CA ILE A 12 3.23 0.71 -26.79
C ILE A 12 3.63 -0.62 -27.44
N ILE A 13 2.67 -1.39 -27.96
CA ILE A 13 2.93 -2.64 -28.67
C ILE A 13 3.85 -2.41 -29.88
N GLN A 14 3.60 -1.35 -30.67
CA GLN A 14 4.45 -1.02 -31.81
C GLN A 14 5.89 -0.66 -31.40
N ILE A 15 6.06 0.10 -30.31
CA ILE A 15 7.39 0.45 -29.79
C ILE A 15 8.14 -0.81 -29.36
N LEU A 16 7.48 -1.70 -28.63
CA LEU A 16 8.08 -2.96 -28.17
C LEU A 16 8.48 -3.87 -29.34
N LEU A 17 7.62 -3.99 -30.37
CA LEU A 17 7.95 -4.75 -31.58
C LEU A 17 9.13 -4.14 -32.34
N LYS A 18 9.19 -2.81 -32.48
CA LYS A 18 10.33 -2.11 -33.10
C LYS A 18 11.63 -2.28 -32.33
N ALA A 19 11.54 -2.41 -31.00
CA ALA A 19 12.68 -2.70 -30.14
C ALA A 19 13.09 -4.19 -30.13
N GLY A 20 12.46 -5.03 -30.96
CA GLY A 20 12.80 -6.45 -31.10
C GLY A 20 12.16 -7.39 -30.07
N PHE A 21 11.22 -6.91 -29.25
CA PHE A 21 10.52 -7.77 -28.29
C PHE A 21 9.43 -8.58 -29.00
N ALA A 22 9.41 -9.90 -28.75
CA ALA A 22 8.32 -10.76 -29.17
C ALA A 22 7.13 -10.65 -28.20
N ILE A 23 5.97 -10.25 -28.71
CA ILE A 23 4.73 -10.16 -27.92
C ILE A 23 3.81 -11.32 -28.30
N LYS A 24 3.43 -12.13 -27.31
CA LYS A 24 2.42 -13.18 -27.51
C LYS A 24 1.03 -12.55 -27.45
N GLN A 25 0.29 -12.56 -28.56
CA GLN A 25 -1.06 -11.99 -28.62
C GLN A 25 -2.01 -12.57 -27.55
N SER A 26 -1.85 -13.85 -27.21
CA SER A 26 -2.66 -14.50 -26.16
C SER A 26 -2.45 -13.92 -24.75
N LYS A 27 -1.43 -13.08 -24.54
CA LYS A 27 -1.16 -12.40 -23.27
C LYS A 27 -1.58 -10.92 -23.29
N VAL A 28 -1.96 -10.39 -24.46
CA VAL A 28 -2.47 -9.03 -24.59
C VAL A 28 -3.95 -9.04 -24.24
N LYS A 29 -4.31 -8.34 -23.16
CA LYS A 29 -5.71 -8.13 -22.80
C LYS A 29 -6.17 -6.78 -23.36
N GLY A 30 -7.36 -6.75 -23.95
CA GLY A 30 -8.00 -5.51 -24.37
C GLY A 30 -8.43 -4.65 -23.18
N PRO A 31 -9.12 -3.52 -23.42
CA PRO A 31 -9.71 -2.73 -22.35
C PRO A 31 -10.63 -3.61 -21.51
N ALA A 32 -10.37 -3.67 -20.21
CA ALA A 32 -11.14 -4.46 -19.27
C ALA A 32 -11.38 -3.62 -18.01
N GLN A 33 -12.57 -3.73 -17.44
CA GLN A 33 -12.88 -3.13 -16.13
C GLN A 33 -12.08 -3.79 -15.00
N GLU A 34 -11.71 -5.07 -15.17
CA GLU A 34 -10.92 -5.83 -14.21
C GLU A 34 -9.67 -6.43 -14.88
N ILE A 35 -8.51 -6.25 -14.27
CA ILE A 35 -7.26 -6.90 -14.67
C ILE A 35 -6.47 -7.37 -13.45
N GLN A 36 -6.03 -8.62 -13.46
CA GLN A 36 -5.03 -9.10 -12.52
C GLN A 36 -3.64 -8.86 -13.10
N PHE A 37 -2.82 -8.06 -12.39
CA PHE A 37 -1.47 -7.73 -12.79
C PHE A 37 -0.54 -7.81 -11.57
N LEU A 38 0.55 -8.58 -11.70
CA LEU A 38 1.50 -8.87 -10.60
C LEU A 38 0.82 -9.45 -9.34
N GLY A 39 -0.21 -10.28 -9.53
CA GLY A 39 -0.99 -10.86 -8.43
C GLY A 39 -1.97 -9.89 -7.76
N ILE A 40 -1.99 -8.62 -8.16
CA ILE A 40 -2.91 -7.59 -7.65
C ILE A 40 -4.12 -7.51 -8.58
N LYS A 41 -5.32 -7.51 -8.02
CA LYS A 41 -6.55 -7.23 -8.75
C LYS A 41 -6.69 -5.71 -8.90
N TRP A 42 -6.81 -5.25 -10.13
CA TRP A 42 -7.11 -3.88 -10.48
C TRP A 42 -8.53 -3.83 -11.03
N GLN A 43 -9.37 -2.98 -10.45
CA GLN A 43 -10.74 -2.76 -10.91
C GLN A 43 -10.98 -1.26 -11.10
N ASP A 44 -11.41 -0.85 -12.29
CA ASP A 44 -11.68 0.54 -12.66
C ASP A 44 -10.52 1.53 -12.38
N GLY A 45 -9.27 1.05 -12.46
CA GLY A 45 -8.07 1.84 -12.18
C GLY A 45 -7.67 1.91 -10.71
N HIS A 46 -8.33 1.13 -9.85
CA HIS A 46 -8.07 1.08 -8.43
C HIS A 46 -7.52 -0.30 -8.02
N ARG A 47 -6.61 -0.32 -7.03
CA ARG A 47 -6.07 -1.57 -6.48
C ARG A 47 -7.03 -2.17 -5.46
N GLN A 48 -7.22 -3.49 -5.52
CA GLN A 48 -7.94 -4.26 -4.53
C GLN A 48 -6.99 -5.19 -3.77
N ILE A 49 -7.22 -5.28 -2.47
CA ILE A 49 -6.56 -6.28 -1.63
C ILE A 49 -7.24 -7.64 -1.91
N PRO A 50 -6.49 -8.67 -2.33
CA PRO A 50 -7.06 -10.01 -2.51
C PRO A 50 -7.64 -10.59 -1.22
N MET A 51 -8.77 -11.28 -1.31
CA MET A 51 -9.48 -11.83 -0.14
C MET A 51 -8.63 -12.79 0.69
N ASP A 52 -7.74 -13.56 0.06
CA ASP A 52 -6.82 -14.45 0.77
C ASP A 52 -5.81 -13.69 1.64
N VAL A 53 -5.38 -12.50 1.19
CA VAL A 53 -4.49 -11.61 1.93
C VAL A 53 -5.23 -11.01 3.13
N ILE A 54 -6.48 -10.57 2.95
CA ILE A 54 -7.32 -10.07 4.04
C ILE A 54 -7.50 -11.16 5.10
N ASN A 55 -7.89 -12.38 4.70
CA ASN A 55 -8.08 -13.49 5.62
C ASN A 55 -6.81 -13.84 6.41
N LYS A 56 -5.64 -13.79 5.74
CA LYS A 56 -4.34 -13.99 6.43
C LYS A 56 -4.08 -12.89 7.46
N ILE A 57 -4.36 -11.64 7.13
CA ILE A 57 -4.12 -10.51 8.03
C ILE A 57 -5.10 -10.52 9.21
N THR A 58 -6.36 -10.82 8.98
CA THR A 58 -7.37 -10.91 10.05
C THR A 58 -7.13 -12.09 10.98
N ALA A 59 -6.59 -13.20 10.47
CA ALA A 59 -6.23 -14.39 11.25
C ALA A 59 -4.92 -14.26 12.04
N MET A 60 -4.07 -13.25 11.76
CA MET A 60 -2.84 -13.06 12.53
C MET A 60 -3.16 -12.73 14.01
N SER A 61 -2.43 -13.40 14.90
CA SER A 61 -2.36 -13.07 16.31
C SER A 61 -1.42 -11.88 16.55
N PRO A 62 -1.55 -11.17 17.68
CA PRO A 62 -0.61 -10.12 18.05
C PRO A 62 0.84 -10.63 18.06
N PRO A 63 1.78 -9.91 17.44
CA PRO A 63 3.20 -10.24 17.48
C PRO A 63 3.73 -10.38 18.91
N THR A 64 4.52 -11.43 19.13
CA THR A 64 5.19 -11.70 20.41
C THR A 64 6.67 -11.37 20.40
N SER A 65 7.19 -10.97 19.22
CA SER A 65 8.60 -10.63 19.03
C SER A 65 8.79 -9.47 18.06
N LYS A 66 9.99 -8.85 18.12
CA LYS A 66 10.40 -7.82 17.15
C LYS A 66 10.35 -8.33 15.72
N LYS A 67 10.75 -9.59 15.51
CA LYS A 67 10.80 -10.23 14.19
C LYS A 67 9.39 -10.43 13.63
N GLU A 68 8.45 -10.90 14.45
CA GLU A 68 7.04 -10.99 14.06
C GLU A 68 6.44 -9.62 13.76
N THR A 69 6.77 -8.61 14.57
CA THR A 69 6.27 -7.25 14.34
C THR A 69 6.80 -6.68 13.01
N GLN A 70 8.07 -6.90 12.69
CA GLN A 70 8.65 -6.52 11.40
C GLN A 70 8.01 -7.27 10.23
N ALA A 71 7.74 -8.57 10.39
CA ALA A 71 7.05 -9.36 9.39
C ALA A 71 5.63 -8.83 9.13
N PHE A 72 4.89 -8.53 10.21
CA PHE A 72 3.57 -7.91 10.13
C PHE A 72 3.62 -6.57 9.39
N LEU A 73 4.53 -5.66 9.80
CA LEU A 73 4.75 -4.36 9.16
C LEU A 73 5.13 -4.49 7.68
N GLY A 74 5.89 -5.52 7.31
CA GLY A 74 6.22 -5.81 5.90
C GLY A 74 4.98 -6.16 5.07
N VAL A 75 4.08 -6.98 5.62
CA VAL A 75 2.83 -7.36 4.94
C VAL A 75 1.89 -6.16 4.80
N VAL A 76 1.63 -5.44 5.90
CA VAL A 76 0.67 -4.33 5.88
C VAL A 76 1.22 -3.10 5.15
N GLY A 77 2.54 -2.91 5.14
CA GLY A 77 3.19 -1.81 4.43
C GLY A 77 2.99 -1.87 2.92
N PHE A 78 2.83 -3.05 2.34
CA PHE A 78 2.49 -3.22 0.92
C PHE A 78 1.10 -2.64 0.59
N TRP A 79 0.17 -2.68 1.56
CA TRP A 79 -1.20 -2.19 1.42
C TRP A 79 -1.45 -0.83 2.08
N ARG A 80 -0.40 -0.10 2.47
CA ARG A 80 -0.49 1.19 3.20
C ARG A 80 -1.44 2.22 2.59
N MET A 81 -1.64 2.20 1.27
CA MET A 81 -2.55 3.11 0.57
C MET A 81 -4.04 2.92 0.93
N HIS A 82 -4.37 1.79 1.55
CA HIS A 82 -5.71 1.45 2.02
C HIS A 82 -5.94 1.80 3.50
N ILE A 83 -4.91 2.29 4.19
CA ILE A 83 -4.95 2.58 5.62
C ILE A 83 -4.81 4.10 5.77
N PRO A 84 -5.88 4.82 6.15
CA PRO A 84 -5.81 6.23 6.48
C PRO A 84 -4.80 6.48 7.60
N ASP A 85 -4.07 7.61 7.53
CA ASP A 85 -3.08 8.00 8.53
C ASP A 85 -2.06 6.90 8.88
N TYR A 86 -1.69 6.08 7.88
CA TYR A 86 -0.84 4.90 8.07
C TYR A 86 0.38 5.18 8.95
N SER A 87 1.10 6.30 8.72
CA SER A 87 2.28 6.73 9.48
C SER A 87 2.01 6.82 10.99
N GLN A 88 0.87 7.40 11.37
CA GLN A 88 0.46 7.58 12.76
C GLN A 88 0.07 6.23 13.37
N VAL A 89 -0.71 5.43 12.64
CA VAL A 89 -1.21 4.14 13.12
C VAL A 89 -0.07 3.15 13.38
N VAL A 90 0.93 3.08 12.51
CA VAL A 90 2.06 2.12 12.66
C VAL A 90 3.18 2.61 13.58
N SER A 91 3.15 3.88 14.00
CA SER A 91 4.20 4.48 14.84
C SER A 91 4.50 3.66 16.11
N PRO A 92 3.49 3.22 16.90
CA PRO A 92 3.74 2.40 18.09
C PRO A 92 4.39 1.04 17.77
N LEU A 93 4.11 0.47 16.59
CA LEU A 93 4.69 -0.79 16.14
C LEU A 93 6.15 -0.61 15.71
N TYR A 94 6.49 0.49 15.03
CA TYR A 94 7.90 0.77 14.71
C TYR A 94 8.75 0.99 15.95
N GLN A 95 8.20 1.62 17.01
CA GLN A 95 8.92 1.82 18.26
C GLN A 95 9.43 0.52 18.89
N VAL A 96 8.63 -0.56 18.85
CA VAL A 96 9.02 -1.86 19.44
C VAL A 96 9.98 -2.65 18.55
N THR A 97 10.07 -2.33 17.25
CA THR A 97 11.02 -2.96 16.32
C THR A 97 12.43 -2.35 16.36
N ARG A 98 12.63 -1.21 17.03
CA ARG A 98 13.93 -0.54 17.11
C ARG A 98 14.94 -1.43 17.84
N LYS A 99 16.18 -1.50 17.30
CA LYS A 99 17.26 -2.33 17.88
C LYS A 99 17.54 -1.98 19.35
N LYS A 100 17.52 -0.69 19.69
CA LYS A 100 17.86 -0.15 21.02
C LYS A 100 16.79 -0.37 22.10
N ASN A 101 15.56 -0.72 21.73
CA ASN A 101 14.45 -0.81 22.68
C ASN A 101 14.18 -2.26 23.07
N ASP A 102 13.79 -2.55 24.31
CA ASP A 102 13.24 -3.87 24.62
C ASP A 102 11.89 -4.06 23.93
N PHE A 103 11.58 -5.31 23.58
CA PHE A 103 10.26 -5.62 23.03
C PHE A 103 9.22 -5.52 24.15
N LYS A 104 8.34 -4.52 24.08
CA LYS A 104 7.23 -4.33 25.01
C LYS A 104 5.94 -4.19 24.22
N TRP A 105 5.06 -5.17 24.34
CA TRP A 105 3.75 -5.13 23.70
C TRP A 105 2.71 -4.61 24.69
N GLY A 106 2.32 -3.35 24.54
CA GLY A 106 1.37 -2.68 25.42
C GLY A 106 0.04 -2.35 24.73
N PRO A 107 -0.84 -1.60 25.43
CA PRO A 107 -2.14 -1.18 24.90
C PRO A 107 -2.03 -0.40 23.58
N GLU A 108 -1.02 0.47 23.44
CA GLU A 108 -0.82 1.26 22.22
C GLU A 108 -0.49 0.39 21.01
N GLN A 109 0.38 -0.62 21.18
CA GLN A 109 0.72 -1.57 20.12
C GLN A 109 -0.48 -2.45 19.76
N GLN A 110 -1.23 -2.90 20.76
CA GLN A 110 -2.43 -3.69 20.55
C GLN A 110 -3.51 -2.87 19.81
N GLN A 111 -3.71 -1.61 20.18
CA GLN A 111 -4.64 -0.72 19.52
C GLN A 111 -4.24 -0.48 18.05
N ALA A 112 -2.96 -0.19 17.79
CA ALA A 112 -2.43 -0.04 16.44
C ALA A 112 -2.65 -1.30 15.60
N PHE A 113 -2.34 -2.48 16.15
CA PHE A 113 -2.53 -3.77 15.49
C PHE A 113 -4.00 -4.01 15.10
N GLU A 114 -4.93 -3.83 16.03
CA GLU A 114 -6.36 -4.00 15.75
C GLU A 114 -6.92 -2.94 14.80
N GLN A 115 -6.44 -1.69 14.90
CA GLN A 115 -6.82 -0.64 13.97
C GLN A 115 -6.42 -1.00 12.54
N ILE A 116 -5.19 -1.46 12.30
CA ILE A 116 -4.73 -1.88 10.96
C ILE A 116 -5.60 -3.02 10.42
N LYS A 117 -5.94 -4.02 11.25
CA LYS A 117 -6.82 -5.12 10.85
C LYS A 117 -8.20 -4.61 10.43
N ARG A 118 -8.77 -3.67 11.20
CA ARG A 118 -10.06 -3.04 10.88
C ARG A 118 -10.01 -2.23 9.59
N GLU A 119 -8.98 -1.41 9.39
CA GLU A 119 -8.84 -0.60 8.18
C GLU A 119 -8.69 -1.47 6.93
N ILE A 120 -7.95 -2.57 7.02
CA ILE A 120 -7.83 -3.51 5.89
C ILE A 120 -9.18 -4.16 5.56
N VAL A 121 -9.99 -4.53 6.56
CA VAL A 121 -11.35 -5.05 6.32
C VAL A 121 -12.26 -3.95 5.74
N HIS A 122 -12.17 -2.73 6.26
CA HIS A 122 -12.99 -1.61 5.82
C HIS A 122 -12.64 -1.17 4.38
N ALA A 123 -11.36 -1.21 4.00
CA ALA A 123 -10.91 -0.94 2.65
C ALA A 123 -11.51 -1.90 1.61
N VAL A 124 -11.95 -3.10 2.03
CA VAL A 124 -12.69 -4.02 1.17
C VAL A 124 -14.13 -3.54 0.97
N ALA A 125 -14.75 -3.05 2.05
CA ALA A 125 -16.13 -2.56 2.03
C ALA A 125 -16.27 -1.22 1.29
N LEU A 126 -15.29 -0.33 1.41
CA LEU A 126 -15.27 0.98 0.77
C LEU A 126 -14.94 0.93 -0.73
N GLY A 127 -14.49 -0.23 -1.22
CA GLY A 127 -14.04 -0.37 -2.59
C GLY A 127 -12.64 0.19 -2.82
N PRO A 128 -12.17 0.11 -4.07
CA PRO A 128 -10.74 0.15 -4.35
C PRO A 128 -10.16 1.58 -4.31
N VAL A 129 -8.86 1.74 -4.04
CA VAL A 129 -8.19 3.06 -3.91
C VAL A 129 -7.50 3.46 -5.22
N ARG A 130 -7.68 4.72 -5.66
CA ARG A 130 -7.07 5.24 -6.90
C ARG A 130 -5.55 5.27 -6.75
N ALA A 131 -4.84 4.52 -7.59
CA ALA A 131 -3.39 4.65 -7.71
C ALA A 131 -3.05 5.85 -8.61
N GLY A 132 -3.30 7.07 -8.15
CA GLY A 132 -3.11 8.25 -9.01
C GLY A 132 -3.30 9.63 -8.41
N GLN A 133 -3.54 9.79 -7.11
CA GLN A 133 -3.37 11.11 -6.50
C GLN A 133 -1.88 11.34 -6.27
N ASP A 134 -1.37 12.36 -6.95
CA ASP A 134 -0.12 13.03 -6.66
C ASP A 134 -0.19 13.48 -5.19
N VAL A 135 0.30 12.63 -4.29
CA VAL A 135 0.57 13.05 -2.92
C VAL A 135 1.72 14.01 -3.06
N ARG A 136 1.40 15.30 -3.20
CA ARG A 136 2.34 16.40 -3.03
C ARG A 136 2.89 16.27 -1.61
N ASN A 137 3.97 15.51 -1.47
CA ASN A 137 4.80 15.55 -0.28
C ASN A 137 5.49 16.91 -0.30
N VAL A 138 4.79 17.96 0.14
CA VAL A 138 5.41 19.26 0.39
C VAL A 138 6.19 19.10 1.69
N LEU A 139 7.44 18.66 1.57
CA LEU A 139 8.41 18.73 2.67
C LEU A 139 8.81 20.20 2.83
N TYR A 140 8.32 20.87 3.87
CA TYR A 140 8.96 22.07 4.37
C TYR A 140 10.11 21.67 5.29
N SER A 141 11.35 21.75 4.80
CA SER A 141 12.53 21.67 5.64
C SER A 141 12.81 23.04 6.24
N ALA A 142 12.38 23.26 7.48
CA ALA A 142 12.90 24.36 8.28
C ALA A 142 14.18 23.89 8.97
N ALA A 143 15.34 24.32 8.46
CA ALA A 143 16.62 24.13 9.13
C ALA A 143 16.72 25.17 10.26
N GLY A 144 16.32 24.78 11.47
CA GLY A 144 16.69 25.46 12.69
C GLY A 144 17.84 24.70 13.34
N GLU A 145 18.90 25.40 13.72
CA GLU A 145 19.92 24.88 14.61
C GLU A 145 19.21 24.37 15.88
N ASN A 146 19.42 23.09 16.20
CA ASN A 146 18.93 22.35 17.37
C ASN A 146 17.61 21.56 17.17
N GLY A 147 17.77 20.31 16.71
CA GLY A 147 16.82 19.22 16.96
C GLY A 147 15.80 18.94 15.85
N TRP A 148 15.89 17.76 15.24
CA TRP A 148 14.94 17.28 14.23
C TRP A 148 13.59 16.95 14.86
N GLY A 149 12.60 17.84 14.73
CA GLY A 149 11.19 17.57 14.97
C GLY A 149 10.43 17.55 13.65
N VAL A 150 9.89 16.40 13.25
CA VAL A 150 8.93 16.30 12.15
C VAL A 150 7.53 16.31 12.77
N SER A 151 6.71 17.31 12.43
CA SER A 151 5.28 17.31 12.76
C SER A 151 4.46 17.40 11.47
N GLU A 152 3.50 16.50 11.35
CA GLU A 152 2.58 16.38 10.23
C GLU A 152 1.28 17.10 10.63
N LYS A 153 0.93 18.19 9.92
CA LYS A 153 -0.39 18.83 10.04
C LYS A 153 -1.14 18.64 8.72
N LEU A 154 -2.29 17.99 8.81
CA LEU A 154 -3.29 17.92 7.75
C LEU A 154 -4.10 19.23 7.76
N CYS A 155 -4.16 19.93 6.64
CA CYS A 155 -5.21 20.92 6.36
C CYS A 155 -5.99 20.43 5.14
N GLY A 156 -7.32 20.44 5.27
CA GLY A 156 -8.28 19.96 4.27
C GLY A 156 -8.56 20.95 3.15
#